data_AF-A0A3B8HF69-F1
#
_entry.id   AF-A0A3B8HF69-F1
#
_cell.length_a   1.000
_cell.length_b   1.000
_cell.length_c   1.000
_cell.angle_alpha   90.00
_cell.angle_beta   90.00
_cell.angle_gamma   90.00
#
_symmetry.space_group_name_H-M   'P 1'
#
loop_
_entity.id
_entity.type
_entity.pdbx_description
1 polymer ?
#
loop_
_entity_poly.entity_id
_entity_poly.type
_entity_poly.pdbx_seq_one_letter_code
_entity_poly.pdbx_strand_id
1 'polypeptide(L)'
;PGFVSPADIRYLKEVIEDFGLQGTILPDISLTLDGPALRDYEKLPSGGTPISEIAAMAGSRAAIEFGRSLSAQHTAGGLLDARFGVPLHSLGMPIGLRESDSFFEVLEELSGIEMPEKHALERGRLIDAYVDGHKYIFDKRAILYGEEDLVVGMAGFLAEIGVRPVLCASGGRSGKFEQAIAEVVEGLLPEPPEVRDGVDFYDIAEEAEALEPDLIIGNSKGYQLAKQWGVPLIRMGFPIHDRFGGHRILHLGYRGAQSLLDTIVNTVIEAKQENSPIGYSYI
;
A
#
# COMPACT_ATOMS: atom_id res chain seq x y z
N PRO A 1 0.46 -11.45 -4.38
CA PRO A 1 -0.05 -10.16 -3.87
C PRO A 1 1.03 -9.11 -3.54
N GLY A 2 2.33 -9.39 -3.68
CA GLY A 2 3.38 -8.41 -3.39
C GLY A 2 3.64 -8.23 -1.89
N PHE A 3 4.08 -7.04 -1.48
CA PHE A 3 4.48 -6.73 -0.12
C PHE A 3 3.29 -6.31 0.77
N VAL A 4 2.48 -7.28 1.18
CA VAL A 4 1.20 -7.04 1.90
C VAL A 4 1.17 -7.67 3.29
N SER A 5 0.31 -7.16 4.17
CA SER A 5 0.15 -7.70 5.52
C SER A 5 -0.78 -8.92 5.55
N PRO A 6 -0.75 -9.73 6.62
CA PRO A 6 -1.79 -10.72 6.90
C PRO A 6 -3.23 -10.16 6.85
N ALA A 7 -3.46 -8.92 7.30
CA ALA A 7 -4.78 -8.29 7.23
C ALA A 7 -5.21 -8.01 5.79
N ASP A 8 -4.30 -7.55 4.94
CA ASP A 8 -4.57 -7.34 3.52
C ASP A 8 -4.91 -8.64 2.81
N ILE A 9 -4.22 -9.74 3.12
CA ILE A 9 -4.53 -11.05 2.52
C ILE A 9 -5.93 -11.53 2.91
N ARG A 10 -6.35 -11.34 4.16
CA ARG A 10 -7.74 -11.66 4.56
C ARG A 10 -8.75 -10.78 3.84
N TYR A 11 -8.44 -9.49 3.68
CA TYR A 11 -9.28 -8.56 2.93
C TYR A 11 -9.39 -8.97 1.45
N LEU A 12 -8.30 -9.35 0.80
CA LEU A 12 -8.34 -9.84 -0.58
C LEU A 12 -9.24 -11.07 -0.72
N LYS A 13 -9.17 -12.02 0.22
CA LYS A 13 -10.07 -13.19 0.23
C LYS A 13 -11.53 -12.78 0.37
N GLU A 14 -11.84 -11.87 1.29
CA GLU A 14 -13.18 -11.31 1.48
C GLU A 14 -13.70 -10.74 0.15
N VAL A 15 -12.97 -9.79 -0.44
CA VAL A 15 -13.38 -9.11 -1.67
C VAL A 15 -13.58 -10.10 -2.81
N ILE A 16 -12.65 -11.04 -3.02
CA ILE A 16 -12.78 -12.06 -4.08
C ILE A 16 -14.05 -12.90 -3.87
N GLU A 17 -14.35 -13.30 -2.63
CA GLU A 17 -15.55 -14.07 -2.28
C GLU A 17 -16.85 -13.27 -2.52
N ASP A 18 -16.83 -11.96 -2.26
CA ASP A 18 -17.99 -11.09 -2.48
C ASP A 18 -18.39 -10.96 -3.95
N PHE A 19 -17.42 -11.09 -4.86
CA PHE A 19 -17.65 -11.20 -6.30
C PHE A 19 -18.03 -12.62 -6.75
N GLY A 20 -18.26 -13.54 -5.82
CA GLY A 20 -18.58 -14.94 -6.12
C GLY A 20 -17.44 -15.71 -6.80
N LEU A 21 -16.21 -15.19 -6.70
CA LEU A 21 -15.02 -15.80 -7.30
C LEU A 21 -14.33 -16.72 -6.28
N GLN A 22 -13.61 -17.70 -6.79
CA GLN A 22 -12.67 -18.51 -6.00
C GLN A 22 -11.26 -18.14 -6.42
N GLY A 23 -10.44 -17.71 -5.46
CA GLY A 23 -9.07 -17.27 -5.72
C GLY A 23 -8.05 -17.98 -4.84
N THR A 24 -6.95 -18.43 -5.44
CA THR A 24 -5.77 -18.90 -4.70
C THR A 24 -4.77 -17.75 -4.57
N ILE A 25 -4.46 -17.37 -3.34
CA ILE A 25 -3.44 -16.34 -3.03
C ILE A 25 -2.10 -17.03 -2.76
N LEU A 26 -1.03 -16.58 -3.42
CA LEU A 26 0.33 -17.10 -3.24
C LEU A 26 1.36 -15.96 -3.08
N PRO A 27 2.15 -15.93 -2.00
CA PRO A 27 1.97 -16.70 -0.77
C PRO A 27 0.79 -16.19 0.06
N ASP A 28 0.13 -17.09 0.80
CA ASP A 28 -0.83 -16.75 1.83
C ASP A 28 -0.18 -16.84 3.23
N ILE A 29 -0.03 -15.70 3.89
CA ILE A 29 0.51 -15.61 5.26
C ILE A 29 -0.54 -15.17 6.28
N SER A 30 -1.83 -15.14 5.90
CA SER A 30 -2.91 -14.56 6.70
C SER A 30 -3.14 -15.24 8.05
N LEU A 31 -2.87 -16.54 8.15
CA LEU A 31 -3.03 -17.33 9.37
C LEU A 31 -1.67 -17.70 9.99
N THR A 32 -0.65 -17.96 9.16
CA THR A 32 0.65 -18.41 9.66
C THR A 32 1.40 -17.31 10.42
N LEU A 33 1.12 -16.04 10.12
CA LEU A 33 1.73 -14.87 10.78
C LEU A 33 0.73 -14.00 11.57
N ASP A 34 -0.56 -14.36 11.62
CA ASP A 34 -1.59 -13.62 12.38
C ASP A 34 -2.82 -14.51 12.69
N GLY A 35 -2.57 -15.74 13.15
CA GLY A 35 -3.60 -16.69 13.56
C GLY A 35 -4.14 -16.42 14.97
N PRO A 36 -5.28 -17.04 15.35
CA PRO A 36 -5.82 -16.92 16.70
C PRO A 36 -4.87 -17.51 17.75
N ALA A 37 -5.03 -17.08 19.00
CA ALA A 37 -4.32 -17.70 20.11
C ALA A 37 -4.77 -19.18 20.24
N LEU A 38 -3.79 -20.08 20.20
CA LEU A 38 -4.02 -21.52 20.34
C LEU A 38 -3.85 -21.94 21.81
N ARG A 39 -4.61 -22.95 22.22
CA ARG A 39 -4.47 -23.56 23.55
C ARG A 39 -3.11 -24.25 23.70
N ASP A 40 -2.71 -24.96 22.65
CA ASP A 40 -1.46 -25.71 22.59
C ASP A 40 -0.55 -25.08 21.53
N TYR A 41 0.75 -25.02 21.80
CA TYR A 41 1.72 -24.44 20.88
C TYR A 41 1.94 -25.35 19.67
N GLU A 42 1.64 -24.83 18.47
CA GLU A 42 1.96 -25.49 17.20
C GLU A 42 3.31 -24.98 16.68
N LYS A 43 4.28 -25.88 16.49
CA LYS A 43 5.61 -25.53 15.96
C LYS A 43 5.54 -24.97 14.53
N LEU A 44 4.58 -25.45 13.75
CA LEU A 44 4.29 -24.99 12.40
C LEU A 44 2.83 -24.53 12.41
N PRO A 45 2.58 -23.22 12.38
CA PRO A 45 1.24 -22.68 12.32
C PRO A 45 0.47 -23.23 11.11
N SER A 46 -0.81 -23.52 11.31
CA SER A 46 -1.73 -23.91 10.24
C SER A 46 -2.04 -22.75 9.28
N GLY A 47 -2.55 -23.10 8.09
CA GLY A 47 -2.86 -22.16 7.01
C GLY A 47 -1.81 -22.19 5.90
N GLY A 48 -1.77 -21.11 5.11
CA GLY A 48 -0.93 -21.03 3.92
C GLY A 48 -1.58 -21.61 2.67
N THR A 49 -0.97 -21.32 1.52
CA THR A 49 -1.45 -21.79 0.21
C THR A 49 -1.18 -23.29 0.08
N PRO A 50 -2.20 -24.15 -0.05
CA PRO A 50 -1.98 -25.58 -0.23
C PRO A 50 -1.20 -25.87 -1.51
N ILE A 51 -0.28 -26.83 -1.48
CA ILE A 51 0.48 -27.25 -2.68
C ILE A 51 -0.45 -27.69 -3.81
N SER A 52 -1.58 -28.32 -3.48
CA SER A 52 -2.61 -28.70 -4.45
C SER A 52 -3.22 -27.51 -5.17
N GLU A 53 -3.41 -26.38 -4.50
CA GLU A 53 -3.92 -25.16 -5.12
C GLU A 53 -2.85 -24.51 -6.00
N ILE A 54 -1.59 -24.49 -5.57
CA ILE A 54 -0.48 -24.02 -6.41
C ILE A 54 -0.40 -24.84 -7.71
N ALA A 55 -0.54 -26.17 -7.63
CA ALA A 55 -0.56 -27.04 -8.80
C ALA A 55 -1.77 -26.78 -9.71
N ALA A 56 -2.91 -26.37 -9.15
CA ALA A 56 -4.14 -26.07 -9.88
C ALA A 56 -4.12 -24.70 -10.58
N MET A 57 -3.20 -23.79 -10.23
CA MET A 57 -3.12 -22.43 -10.79
C MET A 57 -3.00 -22.38 -12.32
N ALA A 58 -2.46 -23.42 -12.95
CA ALA A 58 -2.38 -23.52 -14.41
C ALA A 58 -3.77 -23.59 -15.09
N GLY A 59 -4.82 -23.95 -14.35
CA GLY A 59 -6.21 -23.98 -14.81
C GLY A 59 -7.03 -22.76 -14.40
N SER A 60 -6.41 -21.74 -13.80
CA SER A 60 -7.10 -20.51 -13.40
C SER A 60 -7.64 -19.75 -14.60
N ARG A 61 -8.79 -19.09 -14.43
CA ARG A 61 -9.38 -18.22 -15.47
C ARG A 61 -8.50 -17.00 -15.77
N ALA A 62 -7.80 -16.49 -14.76
CA ALA A 62 -6.90 -15.36 -14.84
C ALA A 62 -5.90 -15.41 -13.67
N ALA A 63 -4.79 -14.71 -13.83
CA ALA A 63 -3.85 -14.40 -12.77
C ALA A 63 -3.85 -12.88 -12.55
N ILE A 64 -3.87 -12.46 -11.29
CA ILE A 64 -3.75 -11.05 -10.90
C ILE A 64 -2.45 -10.89 -10.10
N GLU A 65 -1.63 -9.93 -10.49
CA GLU A 65 -0.45 -9.52 -9.73
C GLU A 65 -0.50 -8.04 -9.39
N PHE A 66 0.10 -7.69 -8.25
CA PHE A 66 0.15 -6.33 -7.75
C PHE A 66 1.60 -5.87 -7.73
N GLY A 67 1.89 -4.89 -8.58
CA GLY A 67 3.15 -4.17 -8.64
C GLY A 67 3.42 -3.58 -10.02
N ARG A 68 3.57 -2.26 -10.09
CA ARG A 68 3.92 -1.50 -11.31
C ARG A 68 5.40 -1.64 -11.65
N SER A 69 6.27 -1.88 -10.67
CA SER A 69 7.70 -2.08 -10.89
C SER A 69 8.07 -3.52 -11.26
N LEU A 70 7.09 -4.43 -11.27
CA LEU A 70 7.27 -5.82 -11.69
C LEU A 70 7.64 -5.94 -13.17
N SER A 71 8.59 -6.84 -13.46
CA SER A 71 8.90 -7.26 -14.83
C SER A 71 8.07 -8.50 -15.15
N ALA A 72 7.02 -8.36 -15.96
CA ALA A 72 6.10 -9.45 -16.31
C ALA A 72 6.81 -10.75 -16.74
N GLN A 73 7.97 -10.67 -17.41
CA GLN A 73 8.75 -11.86 -17.81
C GLN A 73 9.33 -12.67 -16.63
N HIS A 74 9.37 -12.09 -15.44
CA HIS A 74 10.03 -12.63 -14.25
C HIS A 74 9.09 -12.77 -13.05
N THR A 75 7.76 -12.72 -13.27
CA THR A 75 6.77 -12.93 -12.21
C THR A 75 6.13 -14.31 -12.29
N ALA A 76 5.50 -14.74 -11.19
CA ALA A 76 4.69 -15.95 -11.19
C ALA A 76 3.49 -15.84 -12.16
N GLY A 77 2.90 -14.64 -12.27
CA GLY A 77 1.82 -14.36 -13.21
C GLY A 77 2.27 -14.53 -14.67
N GLY A 78 3.40 -13.93 -15.05
CA GLY A 78 3.91 -14.07 -16.41
C GLY A 78 4.40 -15.49 -16.73
N LEU A 79 4.85 -16.25 -15.72
CA LEU A 79 5.12 -17.68 -15.89
C LEU A 79 3.83 -18.46 -16.19
N LEU A 80 2.71 -18.14 -15.52
CA LEU A 80 1.42 -18.79 -15.79
C LEU A 80 0.90 -18.45 -17.19
N ASP A 81 1.01 -17.19 -17.61
CA ASP A 81 0.67 -16.76 -18.97
C ASP A 81 1.53 -17.48 -20.01
N ALA A 82 2.85 -17.37 -19.92
CA ALA A 82 3.77 -17.93 -20.92
C ALA A 82 3.70 -19.46 -21.02
N ARG A 83 3.47 -20.17 -19.91
CA ARG A 83 3.52 -21.64 -19.86
C ARG A 83 2.15 -22.30 -20.04
N PHE A 84 1.09 -21.67 -19.56
CA PHE A 84 -0.25 -22.26 -19.49
C PHE A 84 -1.34 -21.42 -20.19
N GLY A 85 -1.00 -20.21 -20.67
CA GLY A 85 -1.95 -19.32 -21.33
C GLY A 85 -2.98 -18.71 -20.39
N VAL A 86 -2.67 -18.64 -19.09
CA VAL A 86 -3.53 -17.99 -18.09
C VAL A 86 -3.42 -16.48 -18.26
N PRO A 87 -4.49 -15.76 -18.65
CA PRO A 87 -4.43 -14.31 -18.84
C PRO A 87 -3.93 -13.59 -17.59
N LEU A 88 -2.94 -12.70 -17.78
CA LEU A 88 -2.35 -11.93 -16.70
C LEU A 88 -2.93 -10.51 -16.65
N HIS A 89 -3.51 -10.14 -15.51
CA HIS A 89 -3.83 -8.76 -15.14
C HIS A 89 -2.75 -8.24 -14.20
N SER A 90 -1.86 -7.39 -14.72
CA SER A 90 -0.80 -6.73 -13.94
C SER A 90 -1.29 -5.34 -13.53
N LEU A 91 -1.51 -5.16 -12.23
CA LEU A 91 -2.07 -3.94 -11.64
C LEU A 91 -1.07 -3.30 -10.68
N GLY A 92 -1.28 -2.04 -10.30
CA GLY A 92 -0.60 -1.49 -9.12
C GLY A 92 -1.08 -2.17 -7.84
N MET A 93 -0.40 -1.89 -6.73
CA MET A 93 -0.96 -2.23 -5.43
C MET A 93 -2.26 -1.43 -5.26
N PRO A 94 -3.40 -2.05 -4.89
CA PRO A 94 -4.67 -1.36 -4.77
C PRO A 94 -4.69 -0.49 -3.50
N ILE A 95 -3.92 0.59 -3.51
CA ILE A 95 -3.76 1.58 -2.45
C ILE A 95 -4.29 2.91 -3.00
N GLY A 96 -5.09 3.61 -2.20
CA GLY A 96 -5.79 4.81 -2.67
C GLY A 96 -7.02 4.48 -3.51
N LEU A 97 -7.58 5.49 -4.16
CA LEU A 97 -8.83 5.40 -4.90
C LEU A 97 -8.63 4.76 -6.29
N ARG A 98 -7.66 5.25 -7.09
CA ARG A 98 -7.54 4.88 -8.51
C ARG A 98 -7.08 3.44 -8.72
N GLU A 99 -6.08 3.00 -7.94
CA GLU A 99 -5.60 1.62 -8.03
C GLU A 99 -6.59 0.64 -7.40
N SER A 100 -7.37 1.08 -6.39
CA SER A 100 -8.50 0.30 -5.91
C SER A 100 -9.56 0.16 -7.00
N ASP A 101 -9.99 1.26 -7.64
CA ASP A 101 -10.94 1.23 -8.76
C ASP A 101 -10.48 0.23 -9.85
N SER A 102 -9.21 0.29 -10.25
CA SER A 102 -8.63 -0.63 -11.25
C SER A 102 -8.71 -2.11 -10.81
N PHE A 103 -8.49 -2.41 -9.53
CA PHE A 103 -8.63 -3.76 -9.00
C PHE A 103 -10.07 -4.24 -9.00
N PHE A 104 -11.01 -3.41 -8.56
CA PHE A 104 -12.42 -3.76 -8.56
C PHE A 104 -12.98 -3.92 -9.98
N GLU A 105 -12.58 -3.08 -10.94
CA GLU A 105 -12.95 -3.22 -12.37
C GLU A 105 -12.53 -4.57 -12.96
N VAL A 106 -11.32 -5.05 -12.63
CA VAL A 106 -10.87 -6.40 -13.05
C VAL A 106 -11.73 -7.49 -12.42
N LEU A 107 -12.15 -7.34 -11.17
CA LEU A 107 -13.05 -8.32 -10.54
C LEU A 107 -14.45 -8.30 -11.15
N GLU A 108 -14.98 -7.13 -11.52
CA GLU A 108 -16.23 -7.00 -12.27
C GLU A 108 -16.14 -7.70 -13.63
N GLU A 109 -15.05 -7.48 -14.38
CA GLU A 109 -14.81 -8.14 -15.67
C GLU A 109 -14.75 -9.67 -15.53
N LEU A 110 -14.02 -10.16 -14.52
CA LEU A 110 -13.85 -11.58 -14.29
C LEU A 110 -15.12 -12.25 -13.74
N SER A 111 -15.89 -11.59 -12.88
CA SER A 111 -17.10 -12.17 -12.29
C SER A 111 -18.34 -11.98 -13.18
N GLY A 112 -18.40 -10.91 -13.97
CA GLY A 112 -19.63 -10.43 -14.60
C GLY A 112 -20.65 -9.86 -13.61
N ILE A 113 -20.22 -9.55 -12.38
CA ILE A 113 -21.03 -9.01 -11.30
C ILE A 113 -20.56 -7.58 -11.04
N GLU A 114 -21.49 -6.62 -11.01
CA GLU A 114 -21.19 -5.24 -10.60
C GLU A 114 -20.67 -5.20 -9.16
N MET A 115 -19.85 -4.20 -8.83
CA MET A 115 -19.26 -4.00 -7.52
C MET A 115 -20.31 -4.15 -6.41
N PRO A 116 -20.14 -5.13 -5.50
CA PRO A 116 -21.09 -5.34 -4.41
C PRO A 116 -21.33 -4.05 -3.61
N GLU A 117 -22.59 -3.81 -3.23
CA GLU A 117 -23.04 -2.54 -2.61
C GLU A 117 -22.15 -2.11 -1.44
N LYS A 118 -21.67 -3.05 -0.62
CA LYS A 118 -20.80 -2.75 0.52
C LYS A 118 -19.50 -2.03 0.11
N HIS A 119 -18.89 -2.42 -1.02
CA HIS A 119 -17.67 -1.82 -1.52
C HIS A 119 -17.94 -0.49 -2.24
N ALA A 120 -19.06 -0.39 -2.95
CA ALA A 120 -19.50 0.88 -3.52
C ALA A 120 -19.73 1.95 -2.43
N LEU A 121 -20.28 1.54 -1.29
CA LEU A 121 -20.43 2.40 -0.11
C LEU A 121 -19.08 2.73 0.56
N GLU A 122 -18.14 1.78 0.66
CA GLU A 122 -16.76 2.05 1.12
C GLU A 122 -16.09 3.10 0.22
N ARG A 123 -16.19 2.94 -1.10
CA ARG A 123 -15.67 3.90 -2.09
C ARG A 123 -16.28 5.29 -1.93
N GLY A 124 -17.61 5.38 -1.80
CA GLY A 124 -18.31 6.65 -1.63
C GLY A 124 -17.89 7.40 -0.36
N ARG A 125 -17.73 6.67 0.75
CA ARG A 125 -17.24 7.24 2.04
C ARG A 125 -15.79 7.71 1.94
N LEU A 126 -14.95 6.97 1.22
CA LEU A 126 -13.56 7.38 1.00
C LEU A 126 -13.47 8.72 0.25
N ILE A 127 -14.28 8.89 -0.80
CA ILE A 127 -14.34 10.15 -1.57
C ILE A 127 -14.81 11.30 -0.69
N ASP A 128 -15.85 11.09 0.12
CA ASP A 128 -16.34 12.08 1.09
C ASP A 128 -15.24 12.46 2.09
N ALA A 129 -14.52 11.47 2.62
CA ALA A 129 -13.40 11.69 3.52
C ALA A 129 -12.21 12.41 2.86
N TYR A 130 -11.95 12.22 1.55
CA TYR A 130 -10.94 13.03 0.83
C TYR A 130 -11.33 14.51 0.82
N VAL A 131 -12.61 14.81 0.57
CA VAL A 131 -13.14 16.18 0.58
C VAL A 131 -13.05 16.81 1.97
N ASP A 132 -13.16 16.06 3.06
CA ASP A 132 -12.99 16.60 4.41
C ASP A 132 -11.53 16.69 4.85
N GLY A 133 -10.75 15.64 4.57
CA GLY A 133 -9.36 15.49 4.99
C GLY A 133 -8.41 16.47 4.30
N HIS A 134 -8.65 16.83 3.02
CA HIS A 134 -7.70 17.65 2.25
C HIS A 134 -7.34 18.97 2.95
N LYS A 135 -8.28 19.57 3.71
CA LYS A 135 -8.08 20.85 4.42
C LYS A 135 -6.92 20.80 5.42
N TYR A 136 -6.59 19.61 5.93
CA TYR A 136 -5.54 19.41 6.92
C TYR A 136 -4.19 19.05 6.31
N ILE A 137 -4.19 18.42 5.13
CA ILE A 137 -3.01 17.75 4.58
C ILE A 137 -2.59 18.28 3.20
N PHE A 138 -3.38 19.16 2.58
CA PHE A 138 -3.06 19.74 1.28
C PHE A 138 -1.69 20.45 1.30
N ASP A 139 -0.89 20.21 0.26
CA ASP A 139 0.46 20.74 0.04
C ASP A 139 1.49 20.33 1.11
N LYS A 140 1.15 19.38 1.99
CA LYS A 140 2.13 18.77 2.91
C LYS A 140 3.20 18.01 2.14
N ARG A 141 4.46 18.16 2.52
CA ARG A 141 5.60 17.52 1.88
C ARG A 141 5.93 16.20 2.57
N ALA A 142 5.96 15.10 1.83
CA ALA A 142 6.23 13.77 2.37
C ALA A 142 7.52 13.17 1.79
N ILE A 143 8.37 12.64 2.67
CA ILE A 143 9.39 11.66 2.29
C ILE A 143 8.77 10.28 2.37
N LEU A 144 8.88 9.51 1.30
CA LEU A 144 8.34 8.15 1.22
C LEU A 144 9.47 7.16 0.94
N TYR A 145 9.58 6.11 1.74
CA TYR A 145 10.56 5.05 1.50
C TYR A 145 10.05 3.65 1.82
N GLY A 146 10.60 2.65 1.15
CA GLY A 146 10.21 1.26 1.36
C GLY A 146 10.53 0.33 0.19
N GLU A 147 9.76 -0.76 0.11
CA GLU A 147 9.71 -1.63 -1.06
C GLU A 147 9.08 -0.86 -2.24
N GLU A 148 9.57 -1.07 -3.46
CA GLU A 148 9.28 -0.20 -4.60
C GLU A 148 7.78 -0.11 -4.91
N ASP A 149 7.07 -1.23 -5.02
CA ASP A 149 5.66 -1.24 -5.39
C ASP A 149 4.77 -0.63 -4.30
N LEU A 150 5.15 -0.84 -3.05
CA LEU A 150 4.50 -0.21 -1.91
C LEU A 150 4.70 1.32 -1.91
N VAL A 151 5.91 1.78 -2.27
CA VAL A 151 6.21 3.21 -2.43
C VAL A 151 5.46 3.79 -3.63
N VAL A 152 5.36 3.07 -4.74
CA VAL A 152 4.55 3.50 -5.89
C VAL A 152 3.08 3.67 -5.51
N GLY A 153 2.47 2.66 -4.89
CA GLY A 153 1.06 2.74 -4.47
C GLY A 153 0.80 3.87 -3.48
N MET A 154 1.71 4.08 -2.53
CA MET A 154 1.61 5.19 -1.58
C MET A 154 1.84 6.56 -2.23
N ALA A 155 2.76 6.70 -3.19
CA ALA A 155 2.99 7.95 -3.89
C ALA A 155 1.74 8.40 -4.67
N GLY A 156 1.09 7.45 -5.37
CA GLY A 156 -0.19 7.69 -6.05
C GLY A 156 -1.27 8.13 -5.07
N PHE A 157 -1.47 7.38 -3.98
CA PHE A 157 -2.45 7.73 -2.95
C PHE A 157 -2.19 9.10 -2.30
N LEU A 158 -0.94 9.43 -1.97
CA LEU A 158 -0.59 10.73 -1.41
C LEU A 158 -0.93 11.87 -2.38
N ALA A 159 -0.63 11.68 -3.67
CA ALA A 159 -0.97 12.65 -4.70
C ALA A 159 -2.50 12.82 -4.85
N GLU A 160 -3.28 11.75 -4.77
CA GLU A 160 -4.76 11.81 -4.80
C GLU A 160 -5.35 12.68 -3.68
N ILE A 161 -4.75 12.64 -2.49
CA ILE A 161 -5.23 13.38 -1.31
C ILE A 161 -4.58 14.76 -1.15
N GLY A 162 -3.77 15.19 -2.13
CA GLY A 162 -3.12 16.50 -2.16
C GLY A 162 -1.87 16.64 -1.29
N VAL A 163 -1.32 15.53 -0.77
CA VAL A 163 0.02 15.50 -0.17
C VAL A 163 1.04 15.38 -1.29
N ARG A 164 2.17 16.09 -1.20
CA ARG A 164 3.24 16.07 -2.18
C ARG A 164 4.35 15.11 -1.71
N PRO A 165 4.48 13.91 -2.29
CA PRO A 165 5.74 13.19 -2.22
C PRO A 165 6.83 14.10 -2.81
N VAL A 166 7.85 14.43 -2.02
CA VAL A 166 8.98 15.23 -2.51
C VAL A 166 10.21 14.34 -2.76
N LEU A 167 10.27 13.20 -2.08
CA LEU A 167 11.26 12.15 -2.31
C LEU A 167 10.58 10.78 -2.18
N CYS A 168 10.76 9.94 -3.19
CA CYS A 168 10.39 8.52 -3.18
C CYS A 168 11.66 7.67 -3.29
N ALA A 169 11.96 6.94 -2.23
CA ALA A 169 13.22 6.19 -2.12
C ALA A 169 13.00 4.69 -1.91
N SER A 170 13.81 3.87 -2.55
CA SER A 170 13.82 2.42 -2.33
C SER A 170 15.23 1.85 -2.37
N GLY A 171 15.46 0.77 -1.62
CA GLY A 171 16.65 -0.06 -1.77
C GLY A 171 16.54 -1.06 -2.93
N GLY A 172 15.37 -1.15 -3.57
CA GLY A 172 15.15 -1.96 -4.77
C GLY A 172 15.92 -1.46 -5.99
N ARG A 173 16.06 -2.30 -7.01
CA ARG A 173 16.75 -2.00 -8.28
C ARG A 173 16.03 -2.63 -9.47
N SER A 174 14.71 -2.45 -9.57
CA SER A 174 13.93 -3.01 -10.68
C SER A 174 14.26 -2.38 -12.03
N GLY A 175 14.78 -1.14 -12.04
CA GLY A 175 14.93 -0.32 -13.23
C GLY A 175 13.61 0.27 -13.75
N LYS A 176 12.50 0.09 -13.02
CA LYS A 176 11.18 0.62 -13.36
C LYS A 176 10.62 1.62 -12.35
N PHE A 177 11.26 1.76 -11.20
CA PHE A 177 10.75 2.52 -10.07
C PHE A 177 10.42 3.97 -10.41
N GLU A 178 11.34 4.70 -11.05
CA GLU A 178 11.13 6.09 -11.47
C GLU A 178 9.94 6.26 -12.42
N GLN A 179 9.86 5.41 -13.45
CA GLN A 179 8.75 5.44 -14.40
C GLN A 179 7.42 5.13 -13.70
N ALA A 180 7.39 4.11 -12.84
CA ALA A 180 6.19 3.72 -12.11
C ALA A 180 5.68 4.84 -11.18
N ILE A 181 6.59 5.57 -10.52
CA ILE A 181 6.23 6.75 -9.72
C ILE A 181 5.65 7.85 -10.62
N ALA A 182 6.31 8.17 -11.73
CA ALA A 182 5.85 9.21 -12.65
C ALA A 182 4.44 8.95 -13.17
N GLU A 183 4.11 7.71 -13.53
CA GLU A 183 2.79 7.29 -14.02
C GLU A 183 1.68 7.49 -12.98
N VAL A 184 1.93 7.13 -11.71
CA VAL A 184 0.88 7.21 -10.67
C VAL A 184 0.63 8.65 -10.18
N VAL A 185 1.63 9.54 -10.27
CA VAL A 185 1.48 10.95 -9.88
C VAL A 185 1.11 11.88 -11.04
N GLU A 186 1.04 11.37 -12.27
CA GLU A 186 0.81 12.17 -13.48
C GLU A 186 -0.48 12.99 -13.37
N GLY A 187 -0.35 14.30 -13.61
CA GLY A 187 -1.47 15.25 -13.59
C GLY A 187 -2.05 15.56 -12.20
N LEU A 188 -1.50 14.97 -11.13
CA LEU A 188 -1.97 15.18 -9.75
C LEU A 188 -1.09 16.16 -8.96
N LEU A 189 0.20 16.23 -9.28
CA LEU A 189 1.17 17.06 -8.58
C LEU A 189 1.62 18.26 -9.43
N PRO A 190 1.96 19.40 -8.81
CA PRO A 190 2.53 20.53 -9.53
C PRO A 190 3.94 20.23 -10.06
N GLU A 191 4.68 19.40 -9.33
CA GLU A 191 6.06 19.02 -9.64
C GLU A 191 6.21 17.52 -9.33
N PRO A 192 6.95 16.76 -10.16
CA PRO A 192 7.23 15.35 -9.88
C PRO A 192 8.15 15.21 -8.65
N PRO A 193 8.03 14.11 -7.90
CA PRO A 193 8.96 13.80 -6.81
C PRO A 193 10.37 13.51 -7.33
N GLU A 194 11.37 13.75 -6.49
CA GLU A 194 12.67 13.11 -6.66
C GLU A 194 12.53 11.61 -6.43
N VAL A 195 13.11 10.79 -7.30
CA VAL A 195 13.09 9.33 -7.17
C VAL A 195 14.50 8.78 -7.03
N ARG A 196 14.69 7.86 -6.07
CA ARG A 196 15.98 7.22 -5.79
C ARG A 196 15.80 5.72 -5.58
N ASP A 197 16.37 4.91 -6.46
CA ASP A 197 16.46 3.45 -6.30
C ASP A 197 17.87 3.02 -5.83
N GLY A 198 17.95 1.85 -5.22
CA GLY A 198 19.20 1.26 -4.73
C GLY A 198 19.90 2.05 -3.63
N VAL A 199 19.19 2.94 -2.93
CA VAL A 199 19.72 3.83 -1.87
C VAL A 199 19.46 3.28 -0.47
N ASP A 200 20.24 3.76 0.49
CA ASP A 200 20.05 3.48 1.91
C ASP A 200 19.58 4.72 2.72
N PHE A 201 19.49 4.58 4.05
CA PHE A 201 19.04 5.67 4.92
C PHE A 201 20.04 6.81 5.05
N TYR A 202 21.31 6.58 4.79
CA TYR A 202 22.32 7.62 4.78
C TYR A 202 22.13 8.50 3.53
N ASP A 203 21.97 7.88 2.36
CA ASP A 203 21.69 8.59 1.10
C ASP A 203 20.39 9.42 1.22
N ILE A 204 19.31 8.81 1.74
CA ILE A 204 18.03 9.51 1.98
C ILE A 204 18.24 10.73 2.89
N ALA A 205 19.08 10.61 3.93
CA ALA A 205 19.29 11.68 4.89
C ALA A 205 20.01 12.89 4.29
N GLU A 206 20.97 12.66 3.38
CA GLU A 206 21.73 13.73 2.72
C GLU A 206 20.84 14.65 1.86
N GLU A 207 19.79 14.09 1.25
CA GLU A 207 18.90 14.84 0.35
C GLU A 207 17.65 15.37 1.07
N ALA A 208 17.05 14.56 1.95
CA ALA A 208 15.72 14.84 2.48
C ALA A 208 15.65 16.10 3.36
N GLU A 209 16.74 16.49 4.04
CA GLU A 209 16.74 17.69 4.89
C GLU A 209 16.54 18.97 4.06
N ALA A 210 17.15 19.05 2.87
CA ALA A 210 16.98 20.19 1.96
C ALA A 210 15.57 20.24 1.32
N LEU A 211 14.82 19.14 1.40
CA LEU A 211 13.46 19.01 0.88
C LEU A 211 12.39 19.36 1.93
N GLU A 212 12.77 19.93 3.08
CA GLU A 212 11.87 20.50 4.10
C GLU A 212 10.56 19.69 4.30
N PRO A 213 10.64 18.40 4.66
CA PRO A 213 9.46 17.57 4.74
C PRO A 213 8.58 17.95 5.93
N ASP A 214 7.27 17.79 5.79
CA ASP A 214 6.31 17.90 6.89
C ASP A 214 6.05 16.55 7.57
N LEU A 215 6.27 15.44 6.86
CA LEU A 215 6.10 14.08 7.37
C LEU A 215 6.98 13.08 6.63
N ILE A 216 7.20 11.94 7.28
CA ILE A 216 7.89 10.79 6.70
C ILE A 216 6.95 9.59 6.73
N ILE A 217 6.95 8.80 5.67
CA ILE A 217 6.19 7.55 5.57
C ILE A 217 7.13 6.41 5.21
N GLY A 218 7.10 5.35 6.00
CA GLY A 218 7.89 4.15 5.77
C GLY A 218 8.01 3.28 7.03
N ASN A 219 8.96 2.35 7.05
CA ASN A 219 9.09 1.38 8.15
C ASN A 219 9.74 2.00 9.42
N SER A 220 9.95 1.24 10.50
CA SER A 220 10.47 1.79 11.76
C SER A 220 11.89 2.39 11.70
N LYS A 221 12.66 2.14 10.63
CA LYS A 221 14.07 2.58 10.55
C LYS A 221 14.22 4.09 10.36
N GLY A 222 13.26 4.76 9.72
CA GLY A 222 13.26 6.22 9.57
C GLY A 222 12.96 6.99 10.85
N TYR A 223 12.73 6.32 12.00
CA TYR A 223 12.44 7.02 13.25
C TYR A 223 13.57 7.96 13.68
N GLN A 224 14.83 7.59 13.43
CA GLN A 224 15.97 8.46 13.73
C GLN A 224 15.92 9.76 12.92
N LEU A 225 15.61 9.66 11.62
CA LEU A 225 15.47 10.82 10.73
C LEU A 225 14.28 11.70 11.12
N ALA A 226 13.12 11.08 11.37
CA ALA A 226 11.92 11.77 11.84
C ALA A 226 12.21 12.60 13.11
N LYS A 227 12.92 12.00 14.06
CA LYS A 227 13.32 12.68 15.30
C LYS A 227 14.32 13.81 15.05
N GLN A 228 15.28 13.62 14.14
CA GLN A 228 16.28 14.64 13.80
C GLN A 228 15.62 15.87 13.16
N TRP A 229 14.68 15.67 12.24
CA TRP A 229 14.00 16.76 11.53
C TRP A 229 12.79 17.32 12.27
N GLY A 230 12.37 16.69 13.37
CA GLY A 230 11.22 17.15 14.16
C GLY A 230 9.88 16.95 13.46
N VAL A 231 9.77 15.92 12.61
CA VAL A 231 8.59 15.63 11.80
C VAL A 231 7.99 14.27 12.18
N PRO A 232 6.67 14.07 12.07
CA PRO A 232 6.06 12.79 12.36
C PRO A 232 6.46 11.68 11.37
N LEU A 233 6.59 10.46 11.89
CA LEU A 233 6.77 9.23 11.10
C LEU A 233 5.48 8.40 11.11
N ILE A 234 4.90 8.23 9.94
CA ILE A 234 3.79 7.30 9.69
C ILE A 234 4.37 5.95 9.30
N ARG A 235 4.06 4.93 10.10
CA ARG A 235 4.66 3.60 9.96
C ARG A 235 3.88 2.74 8.97
N MET A 236 4.57 2.34 7.92
CA MET A 236 4.02 1.56 6.83
C MET A 236 5.12 0.64 6.25
N GLY A 237 4.73 -0.50 5.68
CA GLY A 237 5.67 -1.50 5.19
C GLY A 237 6.34 -2.31 6.30
N PHE A 238 7.59 -2.73 6.09
CA PHE A 238 8.30 -3.61 7.02
C PHE A 238 9.81 -3.33 7.02
N PRO A 239 10.49 -3.51 8.18
CA PRO A 239 9.93 -3.95 9.47
C PRO A 239 9.29 -2.81 10.27
N ILE A 240 8.14 -3.08 10.89
CA ILE A 240 7.57 -2.24 11.95
C ILE A 240 7.84 -2.93 13.30
N HIS A 241 8.95 -2.58 13.95
CA HIS A 241 9.42 -3.24 15.18
C HIS A 241 9.27 -2.39 16.45
N ASP A 242 8.90 -1.12 16.31
CA ASP A 242 8.76 -0.17 17.43
C ASP A 242 7.29 0.20 17.71
N ARG A 243 6.35 -0.51 17.10
CA ARG A 243 4.91 -0.45 17.36
C ARG A 243 4.33 -1.85 17.37
N PHE A 244 3.23 -2.01 18.10
CA PHE A 244 2.48 -3.26 18.12
C PHE A 244 1.48 -3.30 16.95
N GLY A 245 1.39 -4.43 16.26
CA GLY A 245 0.34 -4.67 15.26
C GLY A 245 0.65 -4.30 13.81
N GLY A 246 1.92 -4.13 13.43
CA GLY A 246 2.29 -3.83 12.03
C GLY A 246 1.73 -4.82 11.00
N HIS A 247 1.64 -6.11 11.35
CA HIS A 247 1.07 -7.16 10.49
C HIS A 247 -0.47 -7.11 10.38
N ARG A 248 -1.13 -6.23 11.12
CA ARG A 248 -2.59 -6.01 11.05
C ARG A 248 -2.96 -4.72 10.34
N ILE A 249 -1.98 -3.99 9.79
CA ILE A 249 -2.23 -2.76 9.03
C ILE A 249 -2.82 -3.14 7.67
N LEU A 250 -4.10 -2.83 7.49
CA LEU A 250 -4.79 -2.92 6.21
C LEU A 250 -4.48 -1.65 5.40
N HIS A 251 -3.86 -1.81 4.23
CA HIS A 251 -3.56 -0.71 3.30
C HIS A 251 -4.16 -0.94 1.91
N LEU A 252 -4.72 -2.12 1.63
CA LEU A 252 -5.37 -2.41 0.36
C LEU A 252 -6.87 -2.05 0.33
N GLY A 253 -7.34 -1.72 -0.88
CA GLY A 253 -8.72 -1.39 -1.21
C GLY A 253 -9.20 -0.09 -0.56
N TYR A 254 -10.48 0.23 -0.79
CA TYR A 254 -11.11 1.43 -0.22
C TYR A 254 -11.03 1.45 1.31
N ARG A 255 -11.19 0.27 1.95
CA ARG A 255 -11.12 0.13 3.40
C ARG A 255 -9.71 0.44 3.94
N GLY A 256 -8.66 -0.05 3.29
CA GLY A 256 -7.28 0.27 3.65
C GLY A 256 -6.95 1.74 3.40
N ALA A 257 -7.37 2.29 2.25
CA ALA A 257 -7.17 3.69 1.90
C ALA A 257 -7.84 4.65 2.93
N GLN A 258 -9.05 4.33 3.40
CA GLN A 258 -9.71 5.09 4.47
C GLN A 258 -8.89 5.07 5.76
N SER A 259 -8.45 3.89 6.20
CA SER A 259 -7.64 3.77 7.41
C SER A 259 -6.31 4.52 7.31
N LEU A 260 -5.69 4.53 6.12
CA LEU A 260 -4.46 5.27 5.86
C LEU A 260 -4.70 6.78 5.87
N LEU A 261 -5.77 7.26 5.23
CA LEU A 261 -6.15 8.66 5.25
C LEU A 261 -6.34 9.16 6.68
N ASP A 262 -7.15 8.45 7.48
CA ASP A 262 -7.41 8.80 8.87
C ASP A 262 -6.12 8.82 9.68
N THR A 263 -5.21 7.87 9.43
CA THR A 263 -3.89 7.84 10.08
C THR A 263 -3.06 9.07 9.70
N ILE A 264 -2.99 9.42 8.42
CA ILE A 264 -2.20 10.57 7.94
C ILE A 264 -2.75 11.88 8.49
N VAL A 265 -4.06 12.11 8.34
CA VAL A 265 -4.72 13.34 8.79
C VAL A 265 -4.55 13.51 10.29
N ASN A 266 -4.84 12.47 11.09
CA ASN A 266 -4.71 12.57 12.54
C ASN A 266 -3.26 12.74 12.98
N THR A 267 -2.29 12.12 12.30
CA THR A 267 -0.86 12.32 12.59
C THR A 267 -0.45 13.79 12.38
N VAL A 268 -0.90 14.41 11.29
CA VAL A 268 -0.61 15.82 11.01
C VAL A 268 -1.30 16.74 12.02
N ILE A 269 -2.54 16.44 12.41
CA ILE A 269 -3.27 17.20 13.44
C ILE A 269 -2.55 17.10 14.78
N GLU A 270 -2.14 15.90 15.21
CA GLU A 270 -1.42 15.67 16.46
C GLU A 270 -0.10 16.44 16.48
N ALA A 271 0.71 16.34 15.42
CA ALA A 271 1.95 17.10 15.30
C ALA A 271 1.72 18.63 15.38
N LYS A 272 0.64 19.14 14.77
CA LYS A 272 0.28 20.56 14.86
C LYS A 272 -0.15 20.96 16.28
N GLN A 273 -0.86 20.08 16.99
CA GLN A 273 -1.30 20.32 18.37
C GLN A 273 -0.13 20.33 19.35
N GLU A 274 0.81 19.39 19.23
CA GLU A 274 2.00 19.31 20.09
C GLU A 274 2.91 20.53 19.94
N ASN A 275 2.97 21.09 18.73
CA ASN A 275 3.76 22.28 18.43
C ASN A 275 3.01 23.61 18.70
N SER A 276 1.74 23.56 19.10
CA SER A 276 0.94 24.75 19.38
C SER A 276 1.29 25.36 20.75
N PRO A 277 1.68 26.65 20.84
CA PRO A 277 2.04 27.29 22.10
C PRO A 277 0.85 27.56 23.03
N ILE A 278 -0.39 27.46 22.51
CA ILE A 278 -1.65 27.75 23.21
C ILE A 278 -2.50 26.48 23.46
N GLY A 279 -2.02 25.30 23.04
CA GLY A 279 -2.79 24.06 23.06
C GLY A 279 -3.91 24.04 22.00
N TYR A 280 -4.95 23.24 22.24
CA TYR A 280 -6.09 23.09 21.34
C TYR A 280 -7.18 24.15 21.62
N SER A 281 -7.26 25.17 20.77
CA SER A 281 -8.49 25.95 20.58
C SER A 281 -8.90 25.79 19.12
N TYR A 282 -10.11 25.27 18.87
CA TYR A 282 -10.76 25.02 17.57
C TYR A 282 -9.91 25.39 16.33
N ILE A 283 -9.37 24.37 15.67
CA ILE A 283 -8.86 24.43 14.28
C ILE A 283 -10.04 24.42 13.33
#